data_AF-L7QSF0-F1
#
_entry.id   AF-L7QSF0-F1
#
_cell.length_a   1.000
_cell.length_b   1.000
_cell.length_c   1.000
_cell.angle_alpha   90.00
_cell.angle_beta   90.00
_cell.angle_gamma   90.00
#
_symmetry.space_group_name_H-M   'P 1'
#
loop_
_entity.id
_entity.type
_entity.pdbx_description
1 polymer ?
#
loop_
_entity_poly.entity_id
_entity_poly.type
_entity_poly.pdbx_seq_one_letter_code
_entity_poly.pdbx_strand_id
1 'polypeptide(L)'
;ASPACTELEVVMLDWLGQMLGLPEAFLARSGGEGGGVIQGTASEATLVALLGAKARMMQRVKEQHPEWSETDILSKLVGYCNAQAHSSVERAGLLGGVKLRKLKPDHKRRLRGETVREAIDEDLAKGLIPFFVVATLGTTSSCTFDNLDEIGTECNASDVWLHVDAAYAGSAFICPEYRYLMKGIEKADSFNFNPHKWMLVNFDCSAMWLKQPRWIVDAFNVDPLYLKHDQQGSAP
;
A
#
# COMPACT_ATOMS: atom_id res chain seq x y z
N ALA A 1 19.07 -13.03 16.44
CA ALA A 1 19.12 -12.24 15.19
C ALA A 1 19.97 -13.00 14.18
N SER A 2 19.53 -13.08 12.91
CA SER A 2 20.30 -13.70 11.81
C SER A 2 20.57 -12.61 10.76
N PRO A 3 21.74 -11.94 10.77
CA PRO A 3 22.02 -10.81 9.88
C PRO A 3 21.87 -11.16 8.41
N ALA A 4 22.32 -12.36 8.02
CA ALA A 4 22.21 -12.86 6.65
C ALA A 4 20.77 -12.96 6.15
N CYS A 5 19.80 -13.21 7.05
CA CYS A 5 18.38 -13.26 6.68
C CYS A 5 17.88 -11.90 6.19
N THR A 6 18.22 -10.84 6.94
CA THR A 6 17.83 -9.47 6.61
C THR A 6 18.57 -8.95 5.40
N GLU A 7 19.91 -9.07 5.37
CA GLU A 7 20.72 -8.54 4.27
C GLU A 7 20.39 -9.21 2.93
N LEU A 8 20.19 -10.53 2.92
CA LEU A 8 19.81 -11.24 1.70
C LEU A 8 18.42 -10.80 1.21
N GLU A 9 17.45 -10.62 2.11
CA GLU A 9 16.13 -10.14 1.73
C GLU A 9 16.18 -8.74 1.09
N VAL A 10 16.94 -7.81 1.67
CA VAL A 10 17.13 -6.46 1.13
C VAL A 10 17.68 -6.52 -0.29
N VAL A 11 18.74 -7.30 -0.51
CA VAL A 11 19.36 -7.44 -1.85
C VAL A 11 18.40 -8.09 -2.84
N MET A 12 17.69 -9.14 -2.42
CA MET A 12 16.74 -9.84 -3.29
C MET A 12 15.55 -8.96 -3.69
N LEU A 13 15.03 -8.16 -2.78
CA LEU A 13 13.91 -7.26 -3.07
C LEU A 13 14.32 -6.02 -3.87
N ASP A 14 15.56 -5.57 -3.73
CA ASP A 14 16.12 -4.58 -4.64
C ASP A 14 16.27 -5.13 -6.06
N TRP A 15 16.78 -6.36 -6.21
CA TRP A 15 16.87 -7.00 -7.52
C TRP A 15 15.50 -7.21 -8.13
N LEU A 16 14.54 -7.68 -7.33
CA LEU A 16 13.18 -7.90 -7.79
C LEU A 16 12.48 -6.58 -8.17
N GLY A 17 12.62 -5.53 -7.36
CA GLY A 17 12.07 -4.21 -7.68
C GLY A 17 12.64 -3.64 -8.98
N GLN A 18 13.95 -3.81 -9.23
CA GLN A 18 14.57 -3.43 -10.50
C GLN A 18 14.03 -4.27 -11.68
N MET A 19 13.86 -5.58 -11.49
CA MET A 19 13.31 -6.47 -12.52
C MET A 19 11.88 -6.05 -12.92
N LEU A 20 11.07 -5.57 -11.98
CA LEU A 20 9.73 -5.05 -12.25
C LEU A 20 9.74 -3.65 -12.88
N GLY A 21 10.84 -2.91 -12.75
CA GLY A 21 10.93 -1.50 -13.12
C GLY A 21 10.21 -0.58 -12.14
N LEU A 22 10.26 -0.89 -10.83
CA LEU A 22 9.76 0.01 -9.79
C LEU A 22 10.64 1.28 -9.69
N PRO A 23 10.04 2.43 -9.32
CA PRO A 23 10.80 3.65 -9.05
C PRO A 23 11.89 3.46 -7.98
N GLU A 24 13.02 4.17 -8.12
CA GLU A 24 14.14 4.15 -7.15
C GLU A 24 13.69 4.47 -5.71
N ALA A 25 12.65 5.28 -5.54
CA ALA A 25 12.06 5.59 -4.24
C ALA A 25 11.50 4.38 -3.47
N PHE A 26 11.37 3.21 -4.10
CA PHE A 26 11.00 1.96 -3.45
C PHE A 26 12.20 1.07 -3.12
N LEU A 27 13.39 1.37 -3.64
CA LEU A 27 14.56 0.49 -3.56
C LEU A 27 15.51 0.95 -2.46
N ALA A 28 15.97 0.03 -1.62
CA ALA A 28 16.90 0.32 -0.53
C ALA A 28 18.24 0.84 -1.06
N ARG A 29 18.73 0.30 -2.18
CA ARG A 29 19.94 0.76 -2.90
C ARG A 29 19.93 2.23 -3.31
N SER A 30 18.78 2.91 -3.29
CA SER A 30 18.70 4.34 -3.59
C SER A 30 19.32 5.21 -2.47
N GLY A 31 19.50 4.65 -1.27
CA GLY A 31 19.91 5.39 -0.07
C GLY A 31 18.82 6.28 0.52
N GLY A 32 17.59 6.22 -0.02
CA GLY A 32 16.41 6.86 0.56
C GLY A 32 15.76 6.03 1.66
N GLU A 33 14.60 6.48 2.14
CA GLU A 33 13.85 5.76 3.19
C GLU A 33 13.18 4.48 2.68
N GLY A 34 13.01 4.33 1.36
CA GLY A 34 12.22 3.25 0.75
C GLY A 34 12.86 1.87 0.85
N GLY A 35 12.04 0.82 0.72
CA GLY A 35 12.54 -0.55 0.72
C GLY A 35 11.46 -1.59 0.49
N GLY A 36 11.92 -2.83 0.27
CA GLY A 36 11.06 -4.01 0.15
C GLY A 36 11.08 -4.87 1.42
N VAL A 37 10.00 -5.61 1.65
CA VAL A 37 9.91 -6.68 2.65
C VAL A 37 9.12 -7.88 2.11
N ILE A 38 9.49 -9.10 2.50
CA ILE A 38 8.71 -10.32 2.20
C ILE A 38 7.61 -10.49 3.26
N GLN A 39 6.37 -10.65 2.78
CA GLN A 39 5.17 -10.94 3.54
C GLN A 39 4.70 -12.37 3.24
N GLY A 40 3.86 -12.95 4.10
CA GLY A 40 3.24 -14.26 3.83
C GLY A 40 2.26 -14.17 2.66
N THR A 41 1.40 -13.14 2.66
CA THR A 41 0.37 -12.97 1.61
C THR A 41 0.15 -11.53 1.17
N ALA A 42 -0.44 -11.35 -0.02
CA ALA A 42 -0.96 -10.05 -0.46
C ALA A 42 -2.01 -9.47 0.51
N SER A 43 -2.76 -10.33 1.20
CA SER A 43 -3.77 -9.88 2.18
C SER A 43 -3.11 -9.21 3.38
N GLU A 44 -2.01 -9.78 3.86
CA GLU A 44 -1.19 -9.19 4.92
C GLU A 44 -0.53 -7.90 4.44
N ALA A 45 0.03 -7.89 3.22
CA ALA A 45 0.63 -6.68 2.65
C ALA A 45 -0.37 -5.51 2.56
N THR A 46 -1.60 -5.76 2.10
CA THR A 46 -2.67 -4.75 2.07
C THR A 46 -3.06 -4.29 3.47
N LEU A 47 -3.14 -5.20 4.45
CA LEU A 47 -3.44 -4.84 5.84
C LEU A 47 -2.31 -3.99 6.44
N VAL A 48 -1.05 -4.37 6.22
CA VAL A 48 0.14 -3.63 6.67
C VAL A 48 0.15 -2.22 6.06
N ALA A 49 -0.15 -2.09 4.76
CA ALA A 49 -0.28 -0.78 4.11
C ALA A 49 -1.40 0.07 4.74
N LEU A 50 -2.57 -0.53 4.98
CA LEU A 50 -3.70 0.14 5.63
C LEU A 50 -3.35 0.61 7.05
N LEU A 51 -2.65 -0.20 7.84
CA LEU A 51 -2.25 0.14 9.20
C LEU A 51 -1.20 1.26 9.22
N GLY A 52 -0.23 1.23 8.30
CA GLY A 52 0.73 2.33 8.13
C GLY A 52 0.04 3.64 7.70
N ALA A 53 -0.88 3.58 6.74
CA ALA A 53 -1.69 4.72 6.31
C ALA A 53 -2.53 5.30 7.46
N LYS A 54 -3.13 4.41 8.26
CA LYS A 54 -3.91 4.78 9.45
C LYS A 54 -3.03 5.49 10.48
N ALA A 55 -1.87 4.94 10.82
CA ALA A 55 -0.94 5.56 11.78
C ALA A 55 -0.50 6.96 11.31
N ARG A 56 -0.10 7.08 10.04
CA ARG A 56 0.25 8.37 9.41
C ARG A 56 -0.86 9.40 9.55
N MET A 57 -2.09 9.02 9.19
CA MET A 57 -3.22 9.95 9.21
C MET A 57 -3.66 10.30 10.64
N MET A 58 -3.69 9.32 11.54
CA MET A 58 -4.02 9.53 12.95
C MET A 58 -3.09 10.56 13.59
N GLN A 59 -1.77 10.43 13.37
CA GLN A 59 -0.80 11.39 13.88
C GLN A 59 -1.04 12.80 13.31
N ARG A 60 -1.17 12.92 11.98
CA ARG A 60 -1.41 14.23 11.32
C ARG A 60 -2.67 14.92 11.81
N VAL A 61 -3.78 14.19 11.90
CA VAL A 61 -5.04 14.76 12.37
C VAL A 61 -4.94 15.15 13.84
N LYS A 62 -4.26 14.35 14.67
CA LYS A 62 -4.06 14.68 16.09
C LYS A 62 -3.20 15.94 16.28
N GLU A 63 -2.22 16.17 15.43
CA GLU A 63 -1.41 17.40 15.42
C GLU A 63 -2.26 18.63 15.02
N GLN A 64 -3.20 18.47 14.08
CA GLN A 64 -4.10 19.53 13.62
C GLN A 64 -5.29 19.79 14.57
N HIS A 65 -5.74 18.74 15.26
CA HIS A 65 -6.86 18.74 16.20
C HIS A 65 -6.47 18.09 17.54
N PRO A 66 -5.62 18.76 18.36
CA PRO A 66 -5.15 18.20 19.63
C PRO A 66 -6.27 17.84 20.61
N GLU A 67 -7.43 18.47 20.47
CA GLU A 67 -8.63 18.27 21.29
C GLU A 67 -9.43 17.00 20.93
N TRP A 68 -9.26 16.44 19.73
CA TRP A 68 -9.98 15.22 19.34
C TRP A 68 -9.34 14.00 19.99
N SER A 69 -10.15 13.09 20.54
CA SER A 69 -9.63 11.80 21.00
C SER A 69 -9.23 10.92 19.81
N GLU A 70 -8.37 9.94 20.03
CA GLU A 70 -8.03 8.95 18.98
C GLU A 70 -9.28 8.26 18.42
N THR A 71 -10.26 7.97 19.28
CA THR A 71 -11.54 7.35 18.88
C THR A 71 -12.33 8.27 17.96
N ASP A 72 -12.35 9.58 18.22
CA ASP A 72 -13.05 10.55 17.36
C ASP A 72 -12.44 10.56 15.96
N ILE A 73 -11.11 10.61 15.86
CA ILE A 73 -10.38 10.58 14.59
C ILE A 73 -10.64 9.25 13.86
N LEU A 74 -10.45 8.12 14.56
CA LEU A 74 -10.61 6.77 14.00
C LEU A 74 -12.01 6.57 13.42
N SER A 75 -13.05 7.06 14.10
CA SER A 75 -14.45 6.94 13.67
C SER A 75 -14.76 7.69 12.37
N LYS A 76 -13.90 8.65 12.00
CA LYS A 76 -14.02 9.49 10.79
C LYS A 76 -13.19 8.99 9.62
N LEU A 77 -12.21 8.10 9.85
CA LEU A 77 -11.37 7.57 8.77
C LEU A 77 -12.19 6.75 7.76
N VAL A 78 -11.95 7.01 6.48
CA VAL A 78 -12.56 6.28 5.36
C VAL A 78 -11.53 6.01 4.26
N GLY A 79 -11.52 4.77 3.77
CA GLY A 79 -10.72 4.36 2.61
C GLY A 79 -11.57 3.83 1.47
N TYR A 80 -10.94 3.61 0.32
CA TYR A 80 -11.61 3.32 -0.94
C TYR A 80 -10.93 2.19 -1.71
N CYS A 81 -11.74 1.46 -2.48
CA CYS A 81 -11.24 0.49 -3.45
C CYS A 81 -12.24 0.29 -4.58
N ASN A 82 -11.80 -0.33 -5.67
CA ASN A 82 -12.70 -0.80 -6.72
C ASN A 82 -13.69 -1.82 -6.14
N ALA A 83 -14.96 -1.80 -6.54
CA ALA A 83 -15.93 -2.83 -6.17
C ALA A 83 -15.52 -4.27 -6.62
N GLN A 84 -14.58 -4.38 -7.55
CA GLN A 84 -13.94 -5.64 -7.98
C GLN A 84 -12.62 -5.96 -7.28
N ALA A 85 -12.20 -5.14 -6.32
CA ALA A 85 -11.03 -5.42 -5.51
C ALA A 85 -11.18 -6.77 -4.80
N HIS A 86 -10.05 -7.44 -4.55
CA HIS A 86 -10.06 -8.73 -3.87
C HIS A 86 -10.65 -8.59 -2.45
N SER A 87 -11.27 -9.66 -1.94
CA SER A 87 -11.91 -9.68 -0.61
C SER A 87 -10.95 -9.38 0.54
N SER A 88 -9.63 -9.48 0.31
CA SER A 88 -8.59 -9.06 1.25
C SER A 88 -8.68 -7.59 1.62
N VAL A 89 -9.11 -6.72 0.70
CA VAL A 89 -9.22 -5.27 0.97
C VAL A 89 -10.33 -5.03 1.98
N GLU A 90 -11.50 -5.64 1.79
CA GLU A 90 -12.60 -5.58 2.76
C GLU A 90 -12.20 -6.17 4.11
N ARG A 91 -11.50 -7.31 4.11
CA ARG A 91 -10.95 -7.91 5.33
C ARG A 91 -9.96 -6.99 6.04
N ALA A 92 -9.12 -6.27 5.30
CA ALA A 92 -8.18 -5.30 5.87
C ALA A 92 -8.91 -4.14 6.55
N GLY A 93 -10.01 -3.65 5.98
CA GLY A 93 -10.84 -2.63 6.63
C GLY A 93 -11.48 -3.13 7.93
N LEU A 94 -12.02 -4.36 7.92
CA LEU A 94 -12.59 -4.99 9.10
C LEU A 94 -11.57 -5.17 10.23
N LEU A 95 -10.39 -5.72 9.92
CA LEU A 95 -9.30 -5.92 10.89
C LEU A 95 -8.66 -4.59 11.32
N GLY A 96 -8.59 -3.61 10.42
CA GLY A 96 -8.04 -2.29 10.67
C GLY A 96 -8.96 -1.38 11.50
N GLY A 97 -10.23 -1.74 11.64
CA GLY A 97 -11.25 -0.98 12.35
C GLY A 97 -11.66 0.31 11.66
N VAL A 98 -11.67 0.32 10.31
CA VAL A 98 -11.91 1.52 9.49
C VAL A 98 -13.02 1.28 8.47
N LYS A 99 -13.67 2.37 8.04
CA LYS A 99 -14.68 2.32 6.98
C LYS A 99 -14.00 2.14 5.63
N LEU A 100 -14.49 1.20 4.81
CA LEU A 100 -14.07 1.06 3.41
C LEU A 100 -15.28 1.20 2.48
N ARG A 101 -15.16 2.10 1.50
CA ARG A 101 -16.14 2.29 0.44
C ARG A 101 -15.68 1.57 -0.83
N LYS A 102 -16.53 0.65 -1.31
CA LYS A 102 -16.38 0.03 -2.64
C LYS A 102 -16.94 1.00 -3.69
N LEU A 103 -16.08 1.48 -4.57
CA LEU A 103 -16.41 2.44 -5.62
C LEU A 103 -16.80 1.72 -6.92
N LYS A 104 -17.79 2.28 -7.62
CA LYS A 104 -18.29 1.72 -8.87
C LYS A 104 -17.24 1.92 -9.97
N PRO A 105 -16.75 0.86 -10.62
CA PRO A 105 -15.83 1.02 -11.73
C PRO A 105 -16.54 1.48 -13.01
N ASP A 106 -15.75 1.89 -14.00
CA ASP A 106 -16.27 2.27 -15.32
C ASP A 106 -16.77 1.06 -16.14
N HIS A 107 -17.22 1.31 -17.37
CA HIS A 107 -17.71 0.27 -18.29
C HIS A 107 -16.64 -0.78 -18.67
N LYS A 108 -15.35 -0.49 -18.49
CA LYS A 108 -14.23 -1.43 -18.67
C LYS A 108 -13.84 -2.11 -17.35
N ARG A 109 -14.62 -1.87 -16.29
CA ARG A 109 -14.43 -2.39 -14.95
C ARG A 109 -13.13 -1.89 -14.28
N ARG A 110 -12.73 -0.68 -14.61
CA ARG A 110 -11.55 0.01 -14.04
C ARG A 110 -12.01 1.10 -13.09
N LEU A 111 -11.37 1.23 -11.95
CA LEU A 111 -11.52 2.42 -11.12
C LEU A 111 -10.83 3.61 -11.80
N ARG A 112 -11.48 4.77 -11.77
CA ARG A 112 -11.06 6.01 -12.45
C ARG A 112 -10.81 7.09 -11.41
N GLY A 113 -9.90 8.02 -11.72
CA GLY A 113 -9.58 9.13 -10.79
C GLY A 113 -10.80 9.97 -10.46
N GLU A 114 -11.62 10.31 -11.45
CA GLU A 114 -12.86 11.07 -11.25
C GLU A 114 -13.77 10.44 -10.18
N THR A 115 -13.97 9.12 -10.22
CA THR A 115 -14.79 8.40 -9.23
C THR A 115 -14.17 8.44 -7.83
N VAL A 116 -12.84 8.39 -7.73
CA VAL A 116 -12.13 8.52 -6.45
C VAL A 116 -12.27 9.94 -5.90
N ARG A 117 -12.06 10.96 -6.75
CA ARG A 117 -12.21 12.37 -6.39
C ARG A 117 -13.61 12.69 -5.89
N GLU A 118 -14.65 12.28 -6.62
CA GLU A 118 -16.04 12.46 -6.20
C GLU A 118 -16.31 11.82 -4.84
N ALA A 119 -15.80 10.61 -4.61
CA ALA A 119 -15.98 9.93 -3.33
C ALA A 119 -15.24 10.63 -2.18
N ILE A 120 -14.04 11.15 -2.43
CA ILE A 120 -13.27 11.97 -1.48
C ILE A 120 -14.03 13.24 -1.14
N ASP A 121 -14.48 14.00 -2.14
CA ASP A 121 -15.20 15.27 -1.96
C ASP A 121 -16.51 15.07 -1.17
N GLU A 122 -17.26 14.02 -1.50
CA GLU A 122 -18.48 13.64 -0.78
C GLU A 122 -18.24 13.33 0.71
N ASP A 123 -17.13 12.68 1.02
CA ASP A 123 -16.80 12.26 2.39
C ASP A 123 -16.22 13.41 3.20
N LEU A 124 -15.41 14.28 2.59
CA LEU A 124 -14.97 15.53 3.17
C LEU A 124 -16.18 16.42 3.52
N ALA A 125 -17.16 16.53 2.63
CA ALA A 125 -18.40 17.28 2.89
C ALA A 125 -19.23 16.69 4.05
N LYS A 126 -19.07 15.40 4.37
CA LYS A 126 -19.69 14.72 5.52
C LYS A 126 -18.84 14.79 6.79
N GLY A 127 -17.68 15.46 6.76
CA GLY A 127 -16.75 15.56 7.89
C GLY A 127 -16.02 14.24 8.20
N LEU A 128 -15.90 13.36 7.20
CA LEU A 128 -15.03 12.18 7.23
C LEU A 128 -13.63 12.54 6.74
N ILE A 129 -12.68 11.63 6.97
CA ILE A 129 -11.26 11.81 6.69
C ILE A 129 -10.81 10.72 5.70
N PRO A 130 -10.78 11.03 4.40
CA PRO A 130 -10.15 10.19 3.39
C PRO A 130 -8.69 9.92 3.74
N PHE A 131 -8.26 8.66 3.76
CA PHE A 131 -6.86 8.35 4.14
C PHE A 131 -6.20 7.23 3.35
N PHE A 132 -6.96 6.36 2.68
CA PHE A 132 -6.41 5.17 2.00
C PHE A 132 -7.17 4.81 0.73
N VAL A 133 -6.46 4.52 -0.35
CA VAL A 133 -7.02 4.00 -1.60
C VAL A 133 -6.22 2.77 -2.01
N VAL A 134 -6.93 1.69 -2.38
CA VAL A 134 -6.32 0.52 -3.06
C VAL A 134 -6.64 0.58 -4.54
N ALA A 135 -5.61 0.73 -5.37
CA ALA A 135 -5.69 0.53 -6.81
C ALA A 135 -5.27 -0.90 -7.15
N THR A 136 -6.11 -1.64 -7.88
CA THR A 136 -5.83 -3.02 -8.25
C THR A 136 -5.32 -3.10 -9.69
N LEU A 137 -4.12 -3.66 -9.88
CA LEU A 137 -3.56 -3.99 -11.18
C LEU A 137 -3.71 -5.50 -11.41
N GLY A 138 -4.77 -5.89 -12.12
CA GLY A 138 -5.13 -7.29 -12.34
C GLY A 138 -6.15 -7.79 -11.31
N THR A 139 -7.39 -7.29 -11.39
CA THR A 139 -8.51 -7.74 -10.55
C THR A 139 -8.75 -9.25 -10.66
N THR A 140 -9.25 -9.86 -9.58
CA THR A 140 -9.38 -11.32 -9.47
C THR A 140 -10.28 -11.93 -10.54
N SER A 141 -11.44 -11.31 -10.81
CA SER A 141 -12.46 -11.92 -11.67
C SER A 141 -12.15 -11.82 -13.16
N SER A 142 -11.47 -10.76 -13.59
CA SER A 142 -11.31 -10.46 -15.02
C SER A 142 -9.98 -9.83 -15.41
N CYS A 143 -9.00 -9.79 -14.50
CA CYS A 143 -7.69 -9.20 -14.71
C CYS A 143 -7.78 -7.77 -15.30
N THR A 144 -8.66 -6.94 -14.74
CA THR A 144 -8.77 -5.52 -15.12
C THR A 144 -7.77 -4.69 -14.33
N PHE A 145 -7.40 -3.54 -14.89
CA PHE A 145 -6.39 -2.65 -14.33
C PHE A 145 -7.03 -1.31 -14.05
N ASP A 146 -7.02 -0.90 -12.78
CA ASP A 146 -7.43 0.44 -12.38
C ASP A 146 -6.52 1.50 -13.03
N ASN A 147 -7.05 2.68 -13.29
CA ASN A 147 -6.27 3.75 -13.91
C ASN A 147 -5.39 4.44 -12.85
N LEU A 148 -4.23 3.82 -12.58
CA LEU A 148 -3.31 4.22 -11.53
C LEU A 148 -2.83 5.66 -11.66
N ASP A 149 -2.57 6.14 -12.88
CA ASP A 149 -2.10 7.50 -13.15
C ASP A 149 -3.12 8.56 -12.72
N GLU A 150 -4.40 8.33 -13.05
CA GLU A 150 -5.51 9.19 -12.63
C GLU A 150 -5.70 9.12 -11.11
N ILE A 151 -5.81 7.91 -10.55
CA ILE A 151 -6.04 7.69 -9.11
C ILE A 151 -4.92 8.32 -8.27
N GLY A 152 -3.66 8.09 -8.65
CA GLY A 152 -2.51 8.65 -7.94
C GLY A 152 -2.46 10.17 -7.98
N THR A 153 -3.02 10.80 -9.01
CA THR A 153 -3.13 12.26 -9.06
C THR A 153 -4.08 12.78 -7.98
N GLU A 154 -5.24 12.14 -7.85
CA GLU A 154 -6.25 12.51 -6.84
C GLU A 154 -5.78 12.19 -5.41
N CYS A 155 -5.11 11.04 -5.24
CA CYS A 155 -4.54 10.64 -3.95
C CYS A 155 -3.49 11.64 -3.47
N ASN A 156 -2.54 12.03 -4.34
CA ASN A 156 -1.51 13.00 -3.98
C ASN A 156 -2.09 14.38 -3.70
N ALA A 157 -3.08 14.82 -4.48
CA ALA A 157 -3.74 16.12 -4.28
C ALA A 157 -4.47 16.20 -2.93
N SER A 158 -5.00 15.06 -2.46
CA SER A 158 -5.76 14.95 -1.20
C SER A 158 -4.95 14.37 -0.03
N ASP A 159 -3.64 14.16 -0.20
CA ASP A 159 -2.76 13.53 0.81
C ASP A 159 -3.24 12.14 1.32
N VAL A 160 -3.90 11.39 0.44
CA VAL A 160 -4.45 10.06 0.68
C VAL A 160 -3.41 8.99 0.31
N TRP A 161 -3.20 8.00 1.17
CA TRP A 161 -2.27 6.91 0.91
C TRP A 161 -2.76 6.05 -0.26
N LEU A 162 -1.91 5.86 -1.28
CA LEU A 162 -2.19 4.98 -2.40
C LEU A 162 -1.40 3.67 -2.30
N HIS A 163 -2.12 2.57 -2.09
CA HIS A 163 -1.59 1.22 -2.15
C HIS A 163 -1.95 0.55 -3.48
N VAL A 164 -0.97 -0.07 -4.14
CA VAL A 164 -1.16 -0.83 -5.37
C VAL A 164 -1.13 -2.33 -5.07
N ASP A 165 -2.26 -3.00 -5.27
CA ASP A 165 -2.35 -4.46 -5.26
C ASP A 165 -2.20 -5.01 -6.67
N ALA A 166 -1.03 -5.57 -6.96
CA ALA A 166 -0.72 -6.24 -8.21
C ALA A 166 -0.51 -7.75 -8.02
N ALA A 167 -1.15 -8.37 -7.02
CA ALA A 167 -0.88 -9.75 -6.58
C ALA A 167 -0.61 -10.74 -7.72
N TYR A 168 -1.46 -10.76 -8.76
CA TYR A 168 -1.27 -11.61 -9.94
C TYR A 168 -0.45 -10.94 -11.06
N ALA A 169 -0.87 -9.76 -11.52
CA ALA A 169 -0.29 -9.14 -12.71
C ALA A 169 1.13 -8.58 -12.49
N GLY A 170 1.58 -8.44 -11.24
CA GLY A 170 2.90 -7.95 -10.90
C GLY A 170 4.03 -8.71 -11.60
N SER A 171 3.93 -10.04 -11.71
CA SER A 171 4.92 -10.86 -12.41
C SER A 171 5.09 -10.47 -13.89
N ALA A 172 4.04 -9.97 -14.55
CA ALA A 172 4.11 -9.55 -15.94
C ALA A 172 5.01 -8.33 -16.15
N PHE A 173 5.22 -7.50 -15.12
CA PHE A 173 6.03 -6.28 -15.21
C PHE A 173 7.53 -6.53 -15.28
N ILE A 174 7.96 -7.80 -15.13
CA ILE A 174 9.30 -8.23 -15.52
C ILE A 174 9.52 -7.98 -17.02
N CYS A 175 8.48 -8.13 -17.84
CA CYS A 175 8.54 -7.89 -19.27
C CYS A 175 8.23 -6.40 -19.55
N PRO A 176 9.17 -5.62 -20.11
CA PRO A 176 8.99 -4.18 -20.30
C PRO A 176 7.75 -3.79 -21.10
N GLU A 177 7.31 -4.63 -22.04
CA GLU A 177 6.13 -4.42 -22.88
C GLU A 177 4.79 -4.39 -22.11
N TYR A 178 4.75 -4.87 -20.85
CA TYR A 178 3.56 -4.77 -19.99
C TYR A 178 3.62 -3.62 -18.98
N ARG A 179 4.77 -2.95 -18.82
CA ARG A 179 4.93 -1.91 -17.78
C ARG A 179 4.08 -0.66 -18.00
N TYR A 180 3.54 -0.45 -19.21
CA TYR A 180 2.56 0.63 -19.45
C TYR A 180 1.30 0.50 -18.56
N LEU A 181 0.99 -0.71 -18.07
CA LEU A 181 -0.10 -0.98 -17.14
C LEU A 181 0.18 -0.48 -15.72
N MET A 182 1.44 -0.16 -15.39
CA MET A 182 1.85 0.48 -14.14
C MET A 182 2.04 2.00 -14.26
N LYS A 183 1.60 2.63 -15.36
CA LYS A 183 1.73 4.08 -15.51
C LYS A 183 1.11 4.80 -14.30
N GLY A 184 1.90 5.62 -13.60
CA GLY A 184 1.51 6.28 -12.35
C GLY A 184 2.06 5.62 -11.07
N ILE A 185 2.82 4.53 -11.17
CA ILE A 185 3.41 3.83 -10.00
C ILE A 185 4.30 4.74 -9.14
N GLU A 186 4.91 5.75 -9.74
CA GLU A 186 5.66 6.79 -9.04
C GLU A 186 4.81 7.65 -8.10
N LYS A 187 3.48 7.54 -8.15
CA LYS A 187 2.54 8.21 -7.25
C LYS A 187 2.09 7.33 -6.08
N ALA A 188 2.31 6.02 -6.12
CA ALA A 188 1.91 5.11 -5.05
C ALA A 188 2.81 5.24 -3.81
N ASP A 189 2.26 5.06 -2.61
CA ASP A 189 3.03 4.98 -1.37
C ASP A 189 3.54 3.55 -1.10
N SER A 190 2.78 2.54 -1.56
CA SER A 190 3.14 1.13 -1.44
C SER A 190 2.66 0.28 -2.61
N PHE A 191 3.36 -0.81 -2.87
CA PHE A 191 3.09 -1.75 -3.96
C PHE A 191 3.30 -3.19 -3.46
N ASN A 192 2.44 -4.12 -3.83
CA ASN A 192 2.70 -5.55 -3.61
C ASN A 192 2.42 -6.39 -4.85
N PHE A 193 3.13 -7.52 -4.96
CA PHE A 193 2.71 -8.63 -5.82
C PHE A 193 3.18 -9.97 -5.26
N ASN A 194 2.67 -11.09 -5.81
CA ASN A 194 2.99 -12.43 -5.32
C ASN A 194 3.90 -13.18 -6.30
N PRO A 195 5.20 -13.33 -5.99
CA PRO A 195 6.04 -14.29 -6.67
C PRO A 195 5.44 -15.71 -6.71
N HIS A 196 4.71 -16.11 -5.66
CA HIS A 196 4.06 -17.43 -5.61
C HIS A 196 2.85 -17.62 -6.53
N LYS A 197 2.37 -16.56 -7.21
CA LYS A 197 1.28 -16.68 -8.18
C LYS A 197 1.79 -17.00 -9.58
N TRP A 198 2.72 -16.20 -10.08
CA TRP A 198 3.14 -16.31 -11.48
C TRP A 198 4.63 -16.05 -11.72
N MET A 199 5.46 -16.30 -10.70
CA MET A 199 6.93 -16.18 -10.78
C MET A 199 7.67 -17.47 -10.34
N LEU A 200 6.96 -18.60 -10.27
CA LEU A 200 7.53 -19.93 -9.99
C LEU A 200 8.21 -20.09 -8.62
N VAL A 201 7.93 -19.20 -7.67
CA VAL A 201 8.29 -19.38 -6.25
C VAL A 201 7.17 -20.17 -5.57
N ASN A 202 7.47 -21.08 -4.65
CA ASN A 202 6.43 -21.77 -3.89
C ASN A 202 5.74 -20.81 -2.91
N PHE A 203 4.52 -21.16 -2.51
CA PHE A 203 3.85 -20.52 -1.38
C PHE A 203 4.61 -20.89 -0.08
N ASP A 204 4.88 -19.97 0.85
CA ASP A 204 4.52 -18.53 0.87
C ASP A 204 5.63 -17.64 0.27
N CYS A 205 5.24 -16.56 -0.42
CA CYS A 205 6.15 -15.49 -0.86
C CYS A 205 5.36 -14.33 -1.47
N SER A 206 5.09 -13.27 -0.71
CA SER A 206 4.48 -12.02 -1.20
C SER A 206 5.47 -10.88 -1.03
N ALA A 207 5.83 -10.19 -2.10
CA ALA A 207 6.76 -9.07 -2.01
C ALA A 207 6.00 -7.75 -1.89
N MET A 208 6.41 -6.90 -0.96
CA MET A 208 5.81 -5.58 -0.71
C MET A 208 6.91 -4.52 -0.69
N TRP A 209 6.68 -3.39 -1.34
CA TRP A 209 7.56 -2.22 -1.31
C TRP A 209 6.84 -1.01 -0.76
N LEU A 210 7.61 -0.15 -0.11
CA LEU A 210 7.16 1.04 0.59
C LEU A 210 8.11 2.20 0.30
N LYS A 211 7.56 3.39 0.05
CA LYS A 211 8.38 4.61 -0.05
C LYS A 211 8.84 5.14 1.30
N GLN A 212 8.01 4.96 2.33
CA GLN A 212 8.26 5.43 3.69
C GLN A 212 7.91 4.31 4.70
N PRO A 213 8.76 3.28 4.83
CA PRO A 213 8.56 2.17 5.76
C PRO A 213 8.42 2.60 7.22
N ARG A 214 8.93 3.78 7.61
CA ARG A 214 8.80 4.32 8.97
C ARG A 214 7.36 4.34 9.48
N TRP A 215 6.37 4.65 8.63
CA TRP A 215 4.97 4.67 9.04
C TRP A 215 4.43 3.30 9.41
N ILE A 216 5.01 2.23 8.86
CA ILE A 216 4.71 0.86 9.26
C ILE A 216 5.48 0.50 10.51
N VAL A 217 6.78 0.82 10.57
CA VAL A 217 7.59 0.58 11.78
C VAL A 217 6.93 1.22 12.99
N ASP A 218 6.56 2.50 12.91
CA ASP A 218 5.90 3.24 13.98
C ASP A 218 4.52 2.66 14.33
N ALA A 219 3.76 2.19 13.33
CA ALA A 219 2.45 1.55 13.56
C ALA A 219 2.54 0.22 14.33
N PHE A 220 3.64 -0.51 14.17
CA PHE A 220 3.85 -1.83 14.79
C PHE A 220 4.86 -1.80 15.95
N ASN A 221 5.51 -0.66 16.21
CA ASN A 221 6.48 -0.55 17.28
C ASN A 221 5.75 -0.59 18.63
N VAL A 222 5.96 -1.68 19.33
CA VAL A 222 5.76 -1.77 20.78
C VAL A 222 7.16 -1.70 21.36
N ASP A 223 7.42 -0.89 22.38
CA ASP A 223 8.76 -0.70 22.98
C ASP A 223 8.93 -1.51 24.28
N PRO A 224 8.89 -2.87 24.28
CA PRO A 224 9.21 -3.64 25.46
C PRO A 224 10.73 -3.74 25.65
N LEU A 225 11.17 -3.58 26.90
CA LEU A 225 12.58 -3.54 27.31
C LEU A 225 13.46 -4.71 26.81
N TYR A 226 12.88 -5.87 26.46
CA TYR A 226 13.61 -7.05 26.01
C TYR A 226 13.86 -7.12 24.50
N LEU A 227 13.33 -6.18 23.70
CA LEU A 227 13.61 -6.06 22.26
C LEU A 227 14.68 -5.01 21.93
N LYS A 228 15.20 -4.29 22.94
CA LYS A 228 16.20 -3.24 22.74
C LYS A 228 17.54 -3.82 22.28
N HIS A 229 18.01 -3.35 21.14
CA HIS A 229 19.37 -3.54 20.65
C HIS A 229 19.86 -2.25 20.00
N ASP A 230 21.18 -2.08 19.90
CA ASP A 230 21.83 -0.82 19.51
C ASP A 230 21.53 -0.32 18.09
N GLN A 231 20.73 -1.05 17.30
CA GLN A 231 20.40 -0.77 15.89
C GLN A 231 18.88 -0.71 15.64
N GLN A 232 18.07 -0.57 16.68
CA GLN A 232 16.61 -0.56 16.58
C GLN A 232 16.12 0.70 15.82
N GLY A 233 15.23 0.52 14.84
CA GLY A 233 14.65 1.62 14.05
C GLY A 233 15.56 2.17 12.93
N SER A 234 16.73 1.58 12.70
CA SER A 234 17.59 1.91 11.57
C SER A 234 17.38 0.91 10.44
N ALA A 235 17.01 1.38 9.24
CA ALA A 235 17.13 0.57 8.04
C ALA A 235 18.63 0.36 7.73
N PRO A 236 19.05 -0.83 7.26
CA PRO A 236 20.42 -1.04 6.81
C PRO A 236 20.80 -0.14 5.63
#